data_AF-A0A1S1QSK1-F1
#
_entry.id   AF-A0A1S1QSK1-F1
#
_cell.length_a   1.000
_cell.length_b   1.000
_cell.length_c   1.000
_cell.angle_alpha   90.00
_cell.angle_beta   90.00
_cell.angle_gamma   90.00
#
_symmetry.space_group_name_H-M   'P 1'
#
loop_
_entity.id
_entity.type
_entity.pdbx_description
1 polymer ?
#
loop_
_entity_poly.entity_id
_entity_poly.type
_entity_poly.pdbx_seq_one_letter_code
_entity_poly.pdbx_strand_id
1 'polypeptide(L)'
;MDDHVAPTGLAGPAGLAGPAGLAETTEWDHRPLGSDDWPPDNDDWPRENHDRPWGSGLLRLALRIVLPPVDLVMGLVGFVVTVPLLALSVGLVPLIWLALPFLLLLGVVARGLAGFERHRLGLFLGVELGPPPSAPRGFRARLRDAATWRAVGYLLVRWVVGTLSFALTTAAWGVSLALLSMPAWLHRVPGERADLLLLHVTDMPTAWLLCAAGVVVGVVGLALAYGFGAVAAAMGRGLLPRPAGGQDGWDGRGETPVGAGRPGGVPMRLTAGRVAVLAVGLPVVLAAASFNAADAVGLMARTSEHHTARYSWNDGPITLTTSAGDIHVVTGDDTHVGVEYTEHYALRTPAVAGEATADGGVALTARCRGGIFDQCAVNYVLTVPRGARLTLRTGDGSVGVSGQAGPVSIRTGDGSVRVIDTAGPVTARTGDGGIAVSGASGSLDLRTGDGRIAGDGLTSPSATVRTGDGGIALAFDTAPSDVSATTGDGGITITLPGDGPYRVDATTGDGRTRVTVPTAPSAPRTVRAHSGDGTITVAPTRR
;
A
#
# COMPACT_ATOMS: atom_id res chain seq x y z
N MET A 1 -51.90 -29.18 46.31
CA MET A 1 -51.92 -27.71 46.41
C MET A 1 -51.69 -27.15 45.02
N ASP A 2 -52.69 -27.46 44.20
CA ASP A 2 -53.49 -26.60 43.33
C ASP A 2 -52.68 -25.72 42.37
N ASP A 3 -52.56 -26.10 41.09
CA ASP A 3 -53.57 -25.95 40.03
C ASP A 3 -53.62 -24.49 39.54
N HIS A 4 -53.66 -24.11 38.26
CA HIS A 4 -53.89 -24.81 36.99
C HIS A 4 -53.65 -23.74 35.88
N VAL A 5 -53.00 -24.10 34.76
CA VAL A 5 -53.63 -24.25 33.42
C VAL A 5 -53.77 -22.94 32.61
N ALA A 6 -53.04 -22.91 31.48
CA ALA A 6 -53.29 -22.08 30.28
C ALA A 6 -54.55 -22.60 29.53
N PRO A 7 -54.87 -22.36 28.24
CA PRO A 7 -54.31 -21.47 27.21
C PRO A 7 -55.41 -20.84 26.29
N THR A 8 -54.99 -20.28 25.14
CA THR A 8 -55.71 -20.12 23.84
C THR A 8 -56.96 -19.22 23.79
N GLY A 9 -57.28 -18.46 22.75
CA GLY A 9 -56.74 -18.31 21.39
C GLY A 9 -57.80 -17.60 20.52
N LEU A 10 -57.33 -17.05 19.40
CA LEU A 10 -58.03 -16.81 18.11
C LEU A 10 -59.16 -15.77 17.98
N ALA A 11 -58.89 -14.85 17.04
CA ALA A 11 -59.72 -14.40 15.90
C ALA A 11 -61.06 -13.67 16.15
N GLY A 12 -61.19 -12.50 15.50
CA GLY A 12 -62.45 -11.74 15.32
C GLY A 12 -63.49 -12.49 14.46
N PRO A 13 -64.59 -11.86 13.97
CA PRO A 13 -64.65 -10.50 13.42
C PRO A 13 -65.97 -9.70 13.67
N ALA A 14 -65.99 -8.47 13.14
CA ALA A 14 -67.10 -7.72 12.53
C ALA A 14 -68.51 -7.65 13.18
N GLY A 15 -69.04 -6.42 13.28
CA GLY A 15 -70.43 -6.17 12.91
C GLY A 15 -71.27 -5.27 13.82
N LEU A 16 -71.38 -4.00 13.42
CA LEU A 16 -72.61 -3.20 13.28
C LEU A 16 -73.47 -2.78 14.50
N ALA A 17 -73.94 -1.53 14.34
CA ALA A 17 -75.18 -0.92 14.82
C ALA A 17 -75.16 -0.15 16.16
N GLY A 18 -75.30 1.18 16.05
CA GLY A 18 -75.94 2.01 17.09
C GLY A 18 -77.45 1.73 17.17
N PRO A 19 -78.22 2.42 18.04
CA PRO A 19 -78.64 3.79 17.70
C PRO A 19 -78.94 4.77 18.88
N ALA A 20 -79.00 6.06 18.50
CA ALA A 20 -79.99 7.10 18.83
C ALA A 20 -80.31 7.60 20.27
N GLY A 21 -80.41 8.94 20.35
CA GLY A 21 -81.15 9.75 21.34
C GLY A 21 -80.47 11.10 21.61
N LEU A 22 -80.63 12.15 20.77
CA LEU A 22 -81.60 13.27 20.86
C LEU A 22 -81.40 14.15 22.12
N ALA A 23 -81.36 15.50 22.12
CA ALA A 23 -81.63 16.57 21.15
C ALA A 23 -81.17 17.95 21.72
N GLU A 24 -81.50 19.05 21.00
CA GLU A 24 -81.39 20.51 21.28
C GLU A 24 -80.11 21.19 20.74
N THR A 25 -80.06 21.89 19.59
CA THR A 25 -80.80 23.02 18.94
C THR A 25 -80.62 24.42 19.55
N THR A 26 -79.90 25.27 18.83
CA THR A 26 -80.10 26.72 18.53
C THR A 26 -78.79 27.22 17.88
N GLU A 27 -78.62 27.52 16.59
CA GLU A 27 -79.34 28.30 15.56
C GLU A 27 -78.94 29.82 15.52
N TRP A 28 -78.24 30.16 14.41
CA TRP A 28 -77.86 31.42 13.72
C TRP A 28 -77.04 32.55 14.38
N ASP A 29 -75.94 32.97 13.71
CA ASP A 29 -75.92 34.27 12.98
C ASP A 29 -74.79 34.33 11.93
N HIS A 30 -75.10 34.87 10.75
CA HIS A 30 -74.17 35.16 9.65
C HIS A 30 -74.24 36.66 9.34
N ARG A 31 -73.16 37.42 9.61
CA ARG A 31 -72.89 38.73 8.98
C ARG A 31 -71.39 39.01 8.83
N PRO A 32 -70.98 39.86 7.87
CA PRO A 32 -69.68 39.81 7.22
C PRO A 32 -68.66 40.72 7.91
N LEU A 33 -67.41 40.26 8.05
CA LEU A 33 -66.33 41.09 8.55
C LEU A 33 -65.44 41.52 7.39
N GLY A 34 -65.34 42.84 7.25
CA GLY A 34 -64.51 43.55 6.29
C GLY A 34 -63.03 43.46 6.62
N SER A 35 -62.26 43.91 5.62
CA SER A 35 -60.84 44.16 5.67
C SER A 35 -60.46 45.09 6.82
N ASP A 36 -59.24 44.86 7.33
CA ASP A 36 -58.46 45.67 8.26
C ASP A 36 -58.67 45.38 9.75
N ASP A 37 -58.00 44.34 10.25
CA ASP A 37 -57.25 44.37 11.53
C ASP A 37 -56.51 43.04 11.76
N TRP A 38 -55.18 43.05 11.64
CA TRP A 38 -54.31 41.93 12.05
C TRP A 38 -53.41 42.38 13.22
N PRO A 39 -53.37 41.69 14.37
CA PRO A 39 -52.42 41.97 15.46
C PRO A 39 -51.05 41.34 15.20
N PRO A 40 -49.94 41.89 15.76
CA PRO A 40 -48.59 41.52 15.37
C PRO A 40 -48.16 40.14 15.90
N ASP A 41 -47.29 39.49 15.12
CA ASP A 41 -46.66 38.18 15.36
C ASP A 41 -46.03 38.07 16.76
N ASN A 42 -46.43 37.05 17.51
CA ASN A 42 -45.72 36.55 18.68
C ASN A 42 -45.27 35.09 18.40
N ASP A 43 -44.19 34.95 17.64
CA ASP A 43 -43.44 33.70 17.49
C ASP A 43 -42.35 33.62 18.57
N ASP A 44 -42.74 33.30 19.81
CA ASP A 44 -41.82 32.94 20.89
C ASP A 44 -41.85 31.43 21.13
N TRP A 45 -41.24 30.68 20.21
CA TRP A 45 -40.78 29.31 20.47
C TRP A 45 -39.32 29.37 20.91
N PRO A 46 -38.90 28.65 21.97
CA PRO A 46 -37.52 28.67 22.41
C PRO A 46 -36.64 28.03 21.32
N ARG A 47 -35.97 28.86 20.52
CA ARG A 47 -34.91 28.42 19.61
C ARG A 47 -33.80 27.84 20.48
N GLU A 48 -33.56 26.56 20.29
CA GLU A 48 -32.52 25.77 20.93
C GLU A 48 -31.18 26.49 20.77
N ASN A 49 -30.70 27.05 21.87
CA ASN A 49 -29.51 27.87 21.95
C ASN A 49 -28.29 26.94 21.80
N HIS A 50 -27.82 26.72 20.56
CA HIS A 50 -26.64 25.91 20.23
C HIS A 50 -25.50 26.71 19.58
N ASP A 51 -25.53 28.04 19.69
CA ASP A 51 -24.39 28.88 19.34
C ASP A 51 -23.37 28.92 20.50
N ARG A 52 -22.76 27.76 20.80
CA ARG A 52 -21.54 27.74 21.61
C ARG A 52 -20.35 28.07 20.70
N PRO A 53 -19.60 29.17 20.92
CA PRO A 53 -18.49 29.59 20.06
C PRO A 53 -17.36 28.54 19.94
N TRP A 54 -17.28 27.61 20.90
CA TRP A 54 -16.31 26.51 20.93
C TRP A 54 -16.56 25.42 19.87
N GLY A 55 -17.79 25.23 19.40
CA GLY A 55 -18.14 24.12 18.49
C GLY A 55 -17.60 24.29 17.06
N SER A 56 -17.61 25.52 16.54
CA SER A 56 -17.16 25.79 15.16
C SER A 56 -15.65 25.74 14.99
N GLY A 57 -14.88 26.08 16.04
CA GLY A 57 -13.42 26.03 16.02
C GLY A 57 -12.88 24.60 16.04
N LEU A 58 -13.36 23.79 16.98
CA LEU A 58 -12.98 22.37 17.10
C LEU A 58 -13.37 21.55 15.89
N LEU A 59 -14.57 21.79 15.33
CA LEU A 59 -15.00 21.14 14.10
C LEU A 59 -14.07 21.45 12.92
N ARG A 60 -13.68 22.73 12.74
CA ARG A 60 -12.74 23.15 11.70
C ARG A 60 -11.36 22.52 11.89
N LEU A 61 -10.88 22.45 13.12
CA LEU A 61 -9.62 21.79 13.45
C LEU A 61 -9.68 20.29 13.12
N ALA A 62 -10.72 19.59 13.57
CA ALA A 62 -10.89 18.15 13.35
C ALA A 62 -10.97 17.82 11.85
N LEU A 63 -11.72 18.59 11.06
CA LEU A 63 -11.80 18.40 9.62
C LEU A 63 -10.47 18.67 8.92
N ARG A 64 -9.69 19.66 9.37
CA ARG A 64 -8.34 19.91 8.83
C ARG A 64 -7.36 18.79 9.16
N ILE A 65 -7.49 18.15 10.32
CA ILE A 65 -6.69 16.97 10.68
C ILE A 65 -7.01 15.77 9.78
N VAL A 66 -8.28 15.60 9.40
CA VAL A 66 -8.73 14.50 8.52
C VAL A 66 -8.48 14.75 7.03
N LEU A 67 -8.21 16.01 6.64
CA LEU A 67 -8.04 16.39 5.24
C LEU A 67 -6.88 15.67 4.52
N PRO A 68 -5.67 15.54 5.08
CA PRO A 68 -4.51 14.97 4.37
C PRO A 68 -4.69 13.54 3.82
N PRO A 69 -5.21 12.53 4.56
CA PRO A 69 -5.42 11.20 3.98
C PRO A 69 -6.44 11.21 2.83
N VAL A 70 -7.48 12.05 2.94
CA VAL A 70 -8.46 12.22 1.85
C VAL A 70 -7.82 12.92 0.66
N ASP A 71 -6.92 13.88 0.89
CA ASP A 71 -6.16 14.57 -0.15
C ASP A 71 -5.29 13.59 -0.96
N LEU A 72 -4.63 12.64 -0.30
CA LEU A 72 -3.86 11.59 -0.95
C LEU A 72 -4.74 10.71 -1.85
N VAL A 73 -5.85 10.19 -1.32
CA VAL A 73 -6.75 9.29 -2.06
C VAL A 73 -7.32 10.01 -3.29
N MET A 74 -7.80 11.23 -3.12
CA MET A 74 -8.36 12.00 -4.23
C MET A 74 -7.31 12.40 -5.26
N GLY A 75 -6.09 12.73 -4.81
CA GLY A 75 -4.95 12.98 -5.68
C GLY A 75 -4.58 11.75 -6.51
N LEU A 76 -4.51 10.58 -5.88
CA LEU A 76 -4.20 9.31 -6.54
C LEU A 76 -5.28 8.93 -7.57
N VAL A 77 -6.56 8.94 -7.19
CA VAL A 77 -7.67 8.65 -8.10
C VAL A 77 -7.68 9.62 -9.28
N GLY A 78 -7.50 10.92 -9.00
CA GLY A 78 -7.38 11.95 -10.04
C GLY A 78 -6.25 11.66 -11.01
N PHE A 79 -5.06 11.31 -10.50
CA PHE A 79 -3.87 11.03 -11.31
C PHE A 79 -4.01 9.76 -12.16
N VAL A 80 -4.36 8.63 -11.53
CA VAL A 80 -4.50 7.31 -12.18
C VAL A 80 -5.55 7.33 -13.28
N VAL A 81 -6.55 8.19 -13.19
CA VAL A 81 -7.57 8.32 -14.23
C VAL A 81 -7.17 9.35 -15.30
N THR A 82 -6.67 10.51 -14.88
CA THR A 82 -6.40 11.63 -15.80
C THR A 82 -5.18 11.36 -16.68
N VAL A 83 -4.08 10.82 -16.12
CA VAL A 83 -2.82 10.64 -16.85
C VAL A 83 -2.94 9.58 -17.96
N PRO A 84 -3.48 8.38 -17.73
CA PRO A 84 -3.65 7.39 -18.80
C PRO A 84 -4.60 7.87 -19.89
N LEU A 85 -5.73 8.50 -19.53
CA LEU A 85 -6.66 9.03 -20.53
C LEU A 85 -6.03 10.15 -21.37
N LEU A 86 -5.22 11.02 -20.75
CA LEU A 86 -4.48 12.05 -21.46
C LEU A 86 -3.39 11.44 -22.35
N ALA A 87 -2.64 10.46 -21.85
CA ALA A 87 -1.60 9.76 -22.60
C ALA A 87 -2.18 9.00 -23.80
N LEU A 88 -3.29 8.29 -23.63
CA LEU A 88 -4.03 7.63 -24.71
C LEU A 88 -4.55 8.66 -25.71
N SER A 89 -5.17 9.73 -25.24
CA SER A 89 -5.67 10.79 -26.12
C SER A 89 -4.57 11.41 -26.97
N VAL A 90 -3.39 11.66 -26.41
CA VAL A 90 -2.25 12.28 -27.11
C VAL A 90 -1.55 11.28 -28.02
N GLY A 91 -1.32 10.05 -27.54
CA GLY A 91 -0.65 8.99 -28.29
C GLY A 91 -1.46 8.53 -29.50
N LEU A 92 -2.78 8.60 -29.43
CA LEU A 92 -3.68 8.21 -30.51
C LEU A 92 -4.01 9.35 -31.49
N VAL A 93 -3.46 10.56 -31.31
CA VAL A 93 -3.71 11.71 -32.21
C VAL A 93 -3.51 11.37 -33.69
N PRO A 94 -2.48 10.59 -34.11
CA PRO A 94 -2.33 10.19 -35.52
C PRO A 94 -3.55 9.43 -36.07
N LEU A 95 -4.26 8.72 -35.20
CA LEU A 95 -5.49 8.00 -35.47
C LEU A 95 -6.67 8.83 -34.94
N ILE A 96 -6.88 10.03 -35.49
CA ILE A 96 -7.85 11.06 -35.02
C ILE A 96 -9.16 10.47 -34.45
N TRP A 97 -9.73 9.47 -35.12
CA TRP A 97 -10.98 8.80 -34.72
C TRP A 97 -10.88 8.01 -33.42
N LEU A 98 -9.71 7.44 -33.13
CA LEU A 98 -9.42 6.67 -31.93
C LEU A 98 -9.04 7.58 -30.75
N ALA A 99 -8.41 8.74 -30.98
CA ALA A 99 -8.11 9.70 -29.91
C ALA A 99 -9.34 10.43 -29.35
N LEU A 100 -10.28 10.80 -30.21
CA LEU A 100 -11.45 11.59 -29.86
C LEU A 100 -12.31 11.00 -28.71
N PRO A 101 -12.65 9.70 -28.66
CA PRO A 101 -13.41 9.14 -27.56
C PRO A 101 -12.69 9.24 -26.21
N PHE A 102 -11.37 8.99 -26.16
CA PHE A 102 -10.59 9.12 -24.92
C PHE A 102 -10.50 10.57 -24.46
N LEU A 103 -10.36 11.52 -25.38
CA LEU A 103 -10.33 12.95 -25.06
C LEU A 103 -11.68 13.44 -24.52
N LEU A 104 -12.79 12.98 -25.09
CA LEU A 104 -14.13 13.29 -24.59
C LEU A 104 -14.39 12.64 -23.23
N LEU A 105 -13.96 11.39 -23.06
CA LEU A 105 -14.04 10.67 -21.78
C LEU A 105 -13.23 11.39 -20.70
N LEU A 106 -11.99 11.80 -21.00
CA LEU A 106 -11.15 12.62 -20.13
C LEU A 106 -11.90 13.87 -19.68
N GLY A 107 -12.55 14.58 -20.60
CA GLY A 107 -13.32 15.76 -20.27
C GLY A 107 -14.51 15.50 -19.35
N VAL A 108 -15.29 14.44 -19.60
CA VAL A 108 -16.42 14.05 -18.75
C VAL A 108 -15.95 13.68 -17.35
N VAL A 109 -14.93 12.83 -17.26
CA VAL A 109 -14.41 12.32 -15.99
C VAL A 109 -13.73 13.43 -15.19
N ALA A 110 -12.90 14.26 -15.83
CA ALA A 110 -12.25 15.39 -15.18
C ALA A 110 -13.27 16.39 -14.61
N ARG A 111 -14.35 16.69 -15.34
CA ARG A 111 -15.44 17.55 -14.83
C ARG A 111 -16.21 16.91 -13.68
N GLY A 112 -16.47 15.60 -13.74
CA GLY A 112 -17.11 14.85 -12.66
C GLY A 112 -16.29 14.91 -11.37
N LEU A 113 -15.00 14.58 -11.44
CA LEU A 113 -14.07 14.65 -10.32
C LEU A 113 -13.90 16.08 -9.80
N ALA A 114 -13.84 17.07 -10.68
CA ALA A 114 -13.80 18.49 -10.28
C ALA A 114 -15.11 18.95 -9.61
N GLY A 115 -16.26 18.40 -10.00
CA GLY A 115 -17.54 18.62 -9.33
C GLY A 115 -17.55 18.03 -7.91
N PHE A 116 -17.05 16.81 -7.76
CA PHE A 116 -16.88 16.17 -6.45
C PHE A 116 -15.94 16.98 -5.55
N GLU A 117 -14.81 17.46 -6.09
CA GLU A 117 -13.85 18.28 -5.35
C GLU A 117 -14.45 19.59 -4.83
N ARG A 118 -15.37 20.22 -5.58
CA ARG A 118 -16.12 21.39 -5.08
C ARG A 118 -16.92 21.05 -3.83
N HIS A 119 -17.64 19.92 -3.85
CA HIS A 119 -18.43 19.48 -2.70
C HIS A 119 -17.54 19.17 -1.50
N ARG A 120 -16.43 18.47 -1.74
CA ARG A 120 -15.44 18.12 -0.71
C ARG A 120 -14.83 19.36 -0.06
N LEU A 121 -14.43 20.37 -0.83
CA LEU A 121 -13.91 21.65 -0.31
C LEU A 121 -14.96 22.39 0.53
N GLY A 122 -16.24 22.34 0.15
CA GLY A 122 -17.35 22.84 0.98
C GLY A 122 -17.50 22.07 2.30
N LEU A 123 -17.41 20.75 2.25
CA LEU A 123 -17.53 19.88 3.42
C LEU A 123 -16.40 20.12 4.43
N PHE A 124 -15.15 20.10 3.99
CA PHE A 124 -13.97 20.19 4.86
C PHE A 124 -13.58 21.62 5.23
N LEU A 125 -13.64 22.54 4.27
CA LEU A 125 -13.08 23.89 4.42
C LEU A 125 -14.15 24.98 4.45
N GLY A 126 -15.42 24.65 4.15
CA GLY A 126 -16.50 25.63 4.03
C GLY A 126 -16.36 26.52 2.80
N VAL A 127 -15.60 26.09 1.78
CA VAL A 127 -15.39 26.88 0.56
C VAL A 127 -16.48 26.55 -0.44
N GLU A 128 -17.38 27.49 -0.66
CA GLU A 128 -18.46 27.35 -1.65
C GLU A 128 -17.98 27.85 -3.03
N LEU A 129 -17.94 26.91 -3.99
CA LEU A 129 -17.51 27.18 -5.37
C LEU A 129 -18.68 27.21 -6.37
N GLY A 130 -19.92 27.07 -5.89
CA GLY A 130 -21.13 26.96 -6.71
C GLY A 130 -21.20 25.67 -7.54
N PRO A 131 -22.28 25.46 -8.31
CA PRO A 131 -22.42 24.29 -9.16
C PRO A 131 -21.33 24.27 -10.26
N PRO A 132 -20.94 23.08 -10.76
CA PRO A 132 -20.01 22.99 -11.87
C PRO A 132 -20.59 23.69 -13.11
N PRO A 133 -19.76 24.39 -13.92
CA PRO A 133 -20.23 25.02 -15.14
C PRO A 133 -20.86 23.98 -16.09
N SER A 134 -21.89 24.38 -16.81
CA SER A 134 -22.56 23.50 -17.78
C SER A 134 -21.59 23.07 -18.89
N ALA A 135 -21.75 21.83 -19.36
CA ALA A 135 -20.93 21.34 -20.47
C ALA A 135 -21.36 22.04 -21.77
N PRO A 136 -20.42 22.53 -22.59
CA PRO A 136 -20.77 23.16 -23.85
C PRO A 136 -21.43 22.15 -24.81
N ARG A 137 -22.35 22.66 -25.64
CA ARG A 137 -23.01 21.89 -26.69
C ARG A 137 -22.10 21.83 -27.93
N GLY A 138 -21.99 20.65 -28.53
CA GLY A 138 -21.17 20.40 -29.71
C GLY A 138 -19.73 19.97 -29.41
N PHE A 139 -19.19 19.07 -30.25
CA PHE A 139 -17.89 18.43 -29.99
C PHE A 139 -16.72 19.43 -30.04
N ARG A 140 -16.70 20.37 -30.99
CA ARG A 140 -15.63 21.39 -31.11
C ARG A 140 -15.56 22.30 -29.90
N ALA A 141 -16.72 22.65 -29.33
CA ALA A 141 -16.79 23.49 -28.14
C ALA A 141 -16.30 22.75 -26.89
N ARG A 142 -16.59 21.44 -26.77
CA ARG A 142 -16.05 20.59 -25.68
C ARG A 142 -14.53 20.49 -25.70
N LEU A 143 -13.94 20.38 -26.89
CA LEU A 143 -12.47 20.28 -27.04
C LEU A 143 -11.73 21.57 -26.64
N ARG A 144 -12.36 22.72 -26.80
CA ARG A 144 -11.77 24.05 -26.50
C ARG A 144 -12.26 24.63 -25.17
N ASP A 145 -12.98 23.85 -24.38
CA ASP A 145 -13.59 24.34 -23.15
C ASP A 145 -12.55 24.59 -22.06
N ALA A 146 -12.34 25.86 -21.72
CA ALA A 146 -11.38 26.27 -20.70
C ALA A 146 -11.68 25.63 -19.33
N ALA A 147 -12.95 25.43 -18.99
CA ALA A 147 -13.32 24.81 -17.72
C ALA A 147 -12.87 23.35 -17.61
N THR A 148 -12.91 22.61 -18.73
CA THR A 148 -12.46 21.23 -18.80
C THR A 148 -10.93 21.14 -18.66
N TRP A 149 -10.18 21.96 -19.39
CA TRP A 149 -8.71 21.95 -19.28
C TRP A 149 -8.20 22.42 -17.92
N ARG A 150 -8.90 23.34 -17.28
CA ARG A 150 -8.58 23.74 -15.90
C ARG A 150 -8.91 22.65 -14.88
N ALA A 151 -9.96 21.85 -15.10
CA ALA A 151 -10.24 20.68 -14.27
C ALA A 151 -9.15 19.61 -14.41
N VAL A 152 -8.69 19.33 -15.63
CA VAL A 152 -7.55 18.43 -15.89
C VAL A 152 -6.30 18.95 -15.17
N GLY A 153 -5.95 20.23 -15.35
CA GLY A 153 -4.80 20.85 -14.68
C GLY A 153 -4.90 20.81 -13.16
N TYR A 154 -6.09 21.04 -12.59
CA TYR A 154 -6.32 20.90 -11.15
C TYR A 154 -6.01 19.48 -10.68
N LEU A 155 -6.53 18.44 -11.34
CA LEU A 155 -6.33 17.05 -10.94
C LEU A 155 -4.86 16.62 -10.99
N LEU A 156 -4.10 17.10 -11.99
CA LEU A 156 -2.67 16.82 -12.11
C LEU A 156 -1.86 17.45 -10.97
N VAL A 157 -2.07 18.74 -10.69
CA VAL A 157 -1.36 19.45 -9.60
C VAL A 157 -1.80 18.91 -8.23
N ARG A 158 -3.07 18.50 -8.13
CA ARG A 158 -3.67 18.02 -6.88
C ARG A 158 -2.97 16.79 -6.34
N TRP A 159 -2.52 15.88 -7.19
CA TRP A 159 -1.76 14.70 -6.76
C TRP A 159 -0.49 15.09 -6.01
N VAL A 160 0.33 15.98 -6.59
CA VAL A 160 1.58 16.45 -5.96
C VAL A 160 1.30 17.10 -4.61
N VAL A 161 0.34 18.02 -4.57
CA VAL A 161 -0.01 18.74 -3.34
C VAL A 161 -0.62 17.82 -2.30
N GLY A 162 -1.48 16.87 -2.70
CA GLY A 162 -2.11 15.91 -1.81
C GLY A 162 -1.12 14.93 -1.19
N THR A 163 -0.18 14.43 -1.99
CA THR A 163 0.91 13.58 -1.50
C THR A 163 1.82 14.33 -0.53
N LEU A 164 2.22 15.57 -0.84
CA LEU A 164 3.03 16.39 0.08
C LEU A 164 2.29 16.72 1.37
N SER A 165 1.00 17.05 1.26
CA SER A 165 0.13 17.30 2.41
C SER A 165 0.13 16.09 3.34
N PHE A 166 -0.23 14.91 2.82
CA PHE A 166 -0.28 13.67 3.59
C PHE A 166 1.08 13.30 4.19
N ALA A 167 2.14 13.30 3.38
CA ALA A 167 3.47 12.87 3.81
C ALA A 167 4.00 13.76 4.94
N LEU A 168 3.94 15.09 4.76
CA LEU A 168 4.50 16.02 5.75
C LEU A 168 3.67 16.09 7.03
N THR A 169 2.33 16.08 6.95
CA THR A 169 1.50 16.11 8.17
C THR A 169 1.61 14.81 8.95
N THR A 170 1.58 13.67 8.26
CA THR A 170 1.63 12.35 8.91
C THR A 170 3.00 12.10 9.53
N ALA A 171 4.08 12.46 8.83
CA ALA A 171 5.44 12.40 9.38
C ALA A 171 5.59 13.31 10.60
N ALA A 172 5.09 14.55 10.56
CA ALA A 172 5.17 15.46 11.70
C ALA A 172 4.43 14.89 12.92
N TRP A 173 3.22 14.35 12.74
CA TRP A 173 2.47 13.74 13.86
C TRP A 173 3.11 12.45 14.36
N GLY A 174 3.62 11.59 13.48
CA GLY A 174 4.32 10.37 13.88
C GLY A 174 5.59 10.67 14.68
N VAL A 175 6.44 11.58 14.19
CA VAL A 175 7.64 12.04 14.92
C VAL A 175 7.26 12.71 16.22
N SER A 176 6.22 13.54 16.25
CA SER A 176 5.71 14.17 17.48
C SER A 176 5.35 13.11 18.53
N LEU A 177 4.57 12.09 18.16
CA LEU A 177 4.18 10.99 19.05
C LEU A 177 5.38 10.14 19.49
N ALA A 178 6.34 9.90 18.60
CA ALA A 178 7.58 9.17 18.92
C ALA A 178 8.41 9.91 19.97
N LEU A 179 8.57 11.22 19.81
CA LEU A 179 9.30 12.07 20.76
C LEU A 179 8.56 12.23 22.08
N LEU A 180 7.24 12.43 22.05
CA LEU A 180 6.41 12.51 23.25
C LEU A 180 6.47 11.24 24.10
N SER A 181 6.59 10.08 23.45
CA SER A 181 6.71 8.78 24.11
C SER A 181 8.15 8.41 24.49
N MET A 182 9.15 9.23 24.14
CA MET A 182 10.57 8.92 24.32
C MET A 182 10.97 8.52 25.76
N PRO A 183 10.60 9.27 26.81
CA PRO A 183 10.94 8.89 28.19
C PRO A 183 10.37 7.51 28.57
N ALA A 184 9.26 7.13 27.96
CA ALA A 184 8.58 5.88 28.25
C ALA A 184 9.23 4.67 27.59
N TRP A 185 10.07 4.79 26.55
CA TRP A 185 10.69 3.64 25.87
C TRP A 185 12.22 3.63 25.88
N LEU A 186 12.90 4.77 26.13
CA LEU A 186 14.37 4.85 26.13
C LEU A 186 15.02 3.83 27.09
N HIS A 187 14.44 3.62 28.27
CA HIS A 187 14.92 2.63 29.26
C HIS A 187 14.75 1.16 28.83
N ARG A 188 14.01 0.90 27.75
CA ARG A 188 13.82 -0.46 27.21
C ARG A 188 14.76 -0.76 26.05
N VAL A 189 15.47 0.26 25.54
CA VAL A 189 16.44 0.08 24.47
C VAL A 189 17.72 -0.53 25.06
N PRO A 190 18.25 -1.63 24.50
CA PRO A 190 19.53 -2.15 24.95
C PRO A 190 20.65 -1.13 24.77
N GLY A 191 21.41 -0.90 25.85
CA GLY A 191 22.41 0.17 25.91
C GLY A 191 21.87 1.57 26.24
N GLU A 192 20.56 1.69 26.51
CA GLU A 192 19.86 2.95 26.87
C GLU A 192 20.14 4.11 25.90
N ARG A 193 20.36 3.81 24.62
CA ARG A 193 20.78 4.76 23.60
C ARG A 193 19.76 4.85 22.47
N ALA A 194 19.37 6.06 22.11
CA ALA A 194 18.59 6.35 20.92
C ALA A 194 19.35 7.31 19.99
N ASP A 195 19.38 6.98 18.70
CA ASP A 195 20.12 7.72 17.69
C ASP A 195 19.16 8.53 16.82
N LEU A 196 19.27 9.86 16.88
CA LEU A 196 18.49 10.82 16.09
C LEU A 196 19.43 11.58 15.14
N LEU A 197 19.62 11.09 13.92
CA LEU A 197 20.49 11.69 12.89
C LEU A 197 21.92 11.96 13.41
N LEU A 198 22.16 13.13 14.01
CA LEU A 198 23.44 13.57 14.56
C LEU A 198 23.49 13.58 16.10
N LEU A 199 22.36 13.35 16.77
CA LEU A 199 22.21 13.39 18.22
C LEU A 199 22.10 11.97 18.78
N HIS A 200 22.86 11.70 19.83
CA HIS A 200 22.82 10.45 20.57
C HIS A 200 22.23 10.74 21.94
N VAL A 201 21.12 10.08 22.26
CA VAL A 201 20.39 10.32 23.50
C VAL A 201 20.58 9.13 24.40
N THR A 202 21.34 9.34 25.47
CA THR A 202 21.70 8.29 26.44
C THR A 202 21.17 8.58 27.84
N ASP A 203 20.51 9.72 28.05
CA ASP A 203 20.09 10.19 29.37
C ASP A 203 18.63 10.69 29.38
N MET A 204 17.96 10.50 30.52
CA MET A 204 16.56 10.90 30.72
C MET A 204 16.30 12.42 30.64
N PRO A 205 17.18 13.31 31.14
CA PRO A 205 17.01 14.75 30.96
C PRO A 205 16.89 15.15 29.47
N THR A 206 17.77 14.65 28.61
CA THR A 206 17.70 14.88 27.17
C THR A 206 16.43 14.28 26.54
N ALA A 207 15.99 13.11 27.01
CA ALA A 207 14.71 12.53 26.58
C ALA A 207 13.49 13.40 26.90
N TRP A 208 13.46 14.04 28.08
CA TRP A 208 12.40 14.99 28.46
C TRP A 208 12.45 16.28 27.63
N LEU A 209 13.64 16.78 27.31
CA LEU A 209 13.80 17.92 26.39
C LEU A 209 13.25 17.60 25.00
N LEU A 210 13.54 16.40 24.49
CA LEU A 210 13.00 15.95 23.21
C LEU A 210 11.50 15.68 23.25
N CYS A 211 10.96 15.20 24.37
CA CYS A 211 9.52 15.13 24.59
C CYS A 211 8.86 16.52 24.47
N ALA A 212 9.46 17.55 25.08
CA ALA A 212 8.99 18.93 24.92
C ALA A 212 9.10 19.42 23.47
N ALA A 213 10.19 19.10 22.76
CA ALA A 213 10.31 19.37 21.33
C ALA A 213 9.24 18.64 20.50
N GLY A 214 8.82 17.44 20.91
CA GLY A 214 7.71 16.67 20.33
C GLY A 214 6.39 17.46 20.32
N VAL A 215 6.09 18.24 21.36
CA VAL A 215 4.93 19.16 21.39
C VAL A 215 5.04 20.20 20.28
N VAL A 216 6.22 20.80 20.10
CA VAL A 216 6.47 21.81 19.05
C VAL A 216 6.30 21.19 17.67
N VAL A 217 6.84 19.99 17.44
CA VAL A 217 6.66 19.25 16.18
C VAL A 217 5.18 18.95 15.91
N GLY A 218 4.41 18.61 16.94
CA GLY A 218 2.96 18.41 16.84
C GLY A 218 2.22 19.67 16.41
N VAL A 219 2.58 20.82 16.98
CA VAL A 219 2.06 22.14 16.58
C VAL A 219 2.43 22.47 15.13
N VAL A 220 3.65 22.16 14.70
CA VAL A 220 4.07 22.28 13.30
C VAL A 220 3.21 21.39 12.39
N GLY A 221 2.93 20.14 12.79
CA GLY A 221 2.03 19.25 12.05
C GLY A 221 0.62 19.83 11.89
N LEU A 222 0.08 20.44 12.96
CA LEU A 222 -1.19 21.17 12.87
C LEU A 222 -1.09 22.38 11.92
N ALA A 223 -0.02 23.18 12.02
CA ALA A 223 0.19 24.32 11.13
C ALA A 223 0.30 23.89 9.65
N LEU A 224 0.97 22.77 9.37
CA LEU A 224 1.04 22.16 8.03
C LEU A 224 -0.35 21.76 7.53
N ALA A 225 -1.15 21.05 8.33
CA ALA A 225 -2.52 20.69 7.96
C ALA A 225 -3.38 21.93 7.65
N TYR A 226 -3.18 23.01 8.41
CA TYR A 226 -3.83 24.30 8.13
C TYR A 226 -3.34 24.95 6.84
N GLY A 227 -2.02 24.96 6.61
CA GLY A 227 -1.39 25.53 5.42
C GLY A 227 -1.83 24.80 4.15
N PHE A 228 -1.79 23.47 4.14
CA PHE A 228 -2.26 22.67 3.01
C PHE A 228 -3.76 22.82 2.77
N GLY A 229 -4.58 22.95 3.82
CA GLY A 229 -5.99 23.32 3.67
C GLY A 229 -6.18 24.66 2.97
N ALA A 230 -5.35 25.66 3.30
CA ALA A 230 -5.38 26.97 2.64
C ALA A 230 -4.93 26.87 1.17
N VAL A 231 -3.89 26.09 0.87
CA VAL A 231 -3.44 25.80 -0.51
C VAL A 231 -4.55 25.11 -1.30
N ALA A 232 -5.21 24.09 -0.75
CA ALA A 232 -6.32 23.41 -1.40
C ALA A 232 -7.50 24.36 -1.69
N ALA A 233 -7.84 25.24 -0.74
CA ALA A 233 -8.85 26.28 -0.97
C ALA A 233 -8.44 27.30 -2.04
N ALA A 234 -7.16 27.68 -2.10
CA ALA A 234 -6.63 28.58 -3.11
C ALA A 234 -6.64 27.93 -4.50
N MET A 235 -6.21 26.67 -4.61
CA MET A 235 -6.29 25.88 -5.85
C MET A 235 -7.74 25.73 -6.32
N GLY A 236 -8.67 25.40 -5.42
CA GLY A 236 -10.09 25.28 -5.76
C GLY A 236 -10.65 26.58 -6.34
N ARG A 237 -10.42 27.72 -5.67
CA ARG A 237 -10.85 29.04 -6.15
C ARG A 237 -10.13 29.46 -7.44
N GLY A 238 -8.85 29.16 -7.54
CA GLY A 238 -7.97 29.63 -8.61
C GLY A 238 -8.02 28.80 -9.87
N LEU A 239 -8.37 27.51 -9.80
CA LEU A 239 -8.40 26.59 -10.94
C LEU A 239 -9.80 26.11 -11.30
N LEU A 240 -10.73 25.95 -10.35
CA LEU A 240 -12.10 25.49 -10.66
C LEU A 240 -13.01 26.70 -10.97
N PRO A 241 -13.37 26.96 -12.24
CA PRO A 241 -14.05 28.20 -12.62
C PRO A 241 -15.51 28.23 -12.18
N ARG A 242 -15.94 29.33 -11.57
CA ARG A 242 -17.34 29.55 -11.18
C ARG A 242 -18.24 29.75 -12.42
N PRO A 243 -19.54 29.43 -12.34
CA PRO A 243 -20.46 29.72 -13.44
C PRO A 243 -20.50 31.24 -13.72
N ALA A 244 -20.35 31.60 -15.00
CA ALA A 244 -20.54 32.98 -15.45
C ALA A 244 -22.04 33.33 -15.31
N GLY A 245 -22.37 34.18 -14.35
CA GLY A 245 -23.76 34.60 -14.08
C GLY A 245 -24.12 34.74 -12.59
N GLY A 246 -23.27 34.31 -11.67
CA GLY A 246 -23.35 34.75 -10.29
C GLY A 246 -22.68 36.11 -10.16
N GLN A 247 -23.45 37.19 -10.33
CA GLN A 247 -23.05 38.48 -9.77
C GLN A 247 -22.73 38.24 -8.29
N ASP A 248 -21.50 38.55 -7.89
CA ASP A 248 -21.31 39.14 -6.56
C ASP A 248 -22.38 40.23 -6.48
N GLY A 249 -23.26 40.19 -5.48
CA GLY A 249 -24.32 41.19 -5.28
C GLY A 249 -23.71 42.58 -5.15
N TRP A 250 -23.37 43.18 -6.28
CA TRP A 250 -23.14 44.59 -6.50
C TRP A 250 -24.48 45.12 -6.98
N ASP A 251 -25.42 45.17 -6.04
CA ASP A 251 -26.56 46.04 -6.17
C ASP A 251 -25.97 47.45 -6.28
N GLY A 252 -26.28 48.18 -7.35
CA GLY A 252 -25.77 49.53 -7.63
C GLY A 252 -26.22 50.61 -6.63
N ARG A 253 -26.51 50.25 -5.39
CA ARG A 253 -26.67 51.14 -4.24
C ARG A 253 -25.35 51.10 -3.49
N GLY A 254 -24.61 52.20 -3.48
CA GLY A 254 -23.28 52.33 -2.89
C GLY A 254 -23.21 52.14 -1.37
N GLU A 255 -23.66 51.00 -0.86
CA GLU A 255 -23.45 50.54 0.49
C GLU A 255 -22.27 49.56 0.46
N THR A 256 -21.14 50.03 0.95
CA THR A 256 -19.99 49.18 1.27
C THR A 256 -20.46 48.01 2.13
N PRO A 257 -20.02 46.76 1.88
CA PRO A 257 -20.30 45.66 2.78
C PRO A 257 -19.75 46.02 4.17
N VAL A 258 -20.65 46.17 5.14
CA VAL A 258 -20.29 46.19 6.56
C VAL A 258 -19.77 44.79 6.87
N GLY A 259 -18.47 44.59 6.71
CA GLY A 259 -17.89 43.25 6.82
C GLY A 259 -16.44 43.08 6.39
N ALA A 260 -15.63 44.14 6.32
CA ALA A 260 -14.17 43.99 6.38
C ALA A 260 -13.72 43.69 7.83
N GLY A 261 -14.38 42.74 8.48
CA GLY A 261 -14.24 42.42 9.90
C GLY A 261 -13.78 40.98 10.11
N ARG A 262 -12.48 40.82 10.35
CA ARG A 262 -11.80 39.63 10.92
C ARG A 262 -11.87 38.32 10.12
N PRO A 263 -10.87 37.42 10.24
CA PRO A 263 -10.90 36.07 9.67
C PRO A 263 -11.85 35.13 10.45
N GLY A 264 -13.10 35.57 10.67
CA GLY A 264 -14.17 34.76 11.24
C GLY A 264 -15.00 34.16 10.12
N GLY A 265 -14.53 33.04 9.55
CA GLY A 265 -15.28 32.34 8.50
C GLY A 265 -16.69 31.94 8.97
N VAL A 266 -17.63 31.89 8.03
CA VAL A 266 -19.03 31.44 8.22
C VAL A 266 -19.09 30.28 9.23
N PRO A 267 -19.99 30.34 10.24
CA PRO A 267 -20.07 29.30 11.26
C PRO A 267 -20.30 27.93 10.60
N MET A 268 -19.36 27.01 10.82
CA MET A 268 -19.41 25.68 10.27
C MET A 268 -20.34 24.82 11.13
N ARG A 269 -21.43 24.32 10.54
CA ARG A 269 -22.42 23.46 11.23
C ARG A 269 -22.02 21.99 11.16
N LEU A 270 -22.31 21.22 12.21
CA LEU A 270 -22.09 19.77 12.21
C LEU A 270 -23.20 19.10 11.38
N THR A 271 -22.88 18.71 10.14
CA THR A 271 -23.80 17.99 9.25
C THR A 271 -23.55 16.49 9.30
N ALA A 272 -24.53 15.66 8.94
CA ALA A 272 -24.36 14.20 8.89
C ALA A 272 -23.13 13.78 8.06
N GLY A 273 -22.86 14.45 6.93
CA GLY A 273 -21.67 14.21 6.12
C GLY A 273 -20.35 14.53 6.84
N ARG A 274 -20.28 15.63 7.61
CA ARG A 274 -19.10 15.95 8.42
C ARG A 274 -18.90 14.95 9.55
N VAL A 275 -19.99 14.49 10.19
CA VAL A 275 -19.93 13.43 11.19
C VAL A 275 -19.38 12.14 10.60
N ALA A 276 -19.89 11.71 9.44
CA ALA A 276 -19.40 10.49 8.77
C ALA A 276 -17.90 10.59 8.41
N VAL A 277 -17.47 11.74 7.88
CA VAL A 277 -16.05 11.99 7.57
C VAL A 277 -15.18 11.92 8.82
N LEU A 278 -15.60 12.50 9.93
CA LEU A 278 -14.84 12.44 11.18
C LEU A 278 -14.83 11.03 11.78
N ALA A 279 -15.96 10.32 11.72
CA ALA A 279 -16.10 8.97 12.28
C ALA A 279 -15.17 7.96 11.59
N VAL A 280 -14.94 8.09 10.28
CA VAL A 280 -14.01 7.23 9.53
C VAL A 280 -12.60 7.81 9.53
N GLY A 281 -12.48 9.11 9.29
CA GLY A 281 -11.21 9.76 9.03
C GLY A 281 -10.33 9.93 10.26
N LEU A 282 -10.91 10.21 11.43
CA LEU A 282 -10.13 10.38 12.66
C LEU A 282 -9.45 9.06 13.08
N PRO A 283 -10.13 7.90 13.09
CA PRO A 283 -9.45 6.60 13.28
C PRO A 283 -8.33 6.35 12.27
N VAL A 284 -8.53 6.67 10.99
CA VAL A 284 -7.50 6.50 9.95
C VAL A 284 -6.28 7.37 10.23
N VAL A 285 -6.47 8.64 10.60
CA VAL A 285 -5.36 9.55 10.96
C VAL A 285 -4.63 9.04 12.20
N LEU A 286 -5.36 8.61 13.23
CA LEU A 286 -4.76 8.08 14.45
C LEU A 286 -3.96 6.79 14.18
N ALA A 287 -4.50 5.89 13.36
CA ALA A 287 -3.81 4.68 12.94
C ALA A 287 -2.53 5.00 12.15
N ALA A 288 -2.60 5.91 11.18
CA ALA A 288 -1.46 6.33 10.37
C ALA A 288 -0.37 7.04 11.20
N ALA A 289 -0.78 7.96 12.10
CA ALA A 289 0.15 8.65 12.99
C ALA A 289 0.79 7.68 13.99
N SER A 290 0.03 6.75 14.56
CA SER A 290 0.55 5.72 15.47
C SER A 290 1.50 4.76 14.76
N PHE A 291 1.17 4.36 13.53
CA PHE A 291 2.04 3.54 12.68
C PHE A 291 3.38 4.26 12.44
N ASN A 292 3.33 5.52 12.01
CA ASN A 292 4.54 6.29 11.73
C ASN A 292 5.34 6.57 13.01
N ALA A 293 4.67 6.75 14.15
CA ALA A 293 5.35 6.90 15.44
C ALA A 293 6.09 5.63 15.84
N ALA A 294 5.48 4.45 15.69
CA ALA A 294 6.13 3.17 15.98
C ALA A 294 7.36 2.95 15.10
N ASP A 295 7.27 3.27 13.81
CA ASP A 295 8.39 3.18 12.87
C ASP A 295 9.52 4.18 13.21
N ALA A 296 9.17 5.42 13.55
CA ALA A 296 10.14 6.43 14.00
C ALA A 296 10.85 6.01 15.29
N VAL A 297 10.13 5.45 16.27
CA VAL A 297 10.75 4.86 17.47
C VAL A 297 11.67 3.70 17.09
N GLY A 298 11.24 2.80 16.19
CA GLY A 298 12.05 1.69 15.70
C GLY A 298 13.36 2.16 15.06
N LEU A 299 13.31 3.23 14.28
CA LEU A 299 14.50 3.83 13.66
C LEU A 299 15.44 4.46 14.70
N MET A 300 14.89 5.20 15.66
CA MET A 300 15.67 5.87 16.71
C MET A 300 16.30 4.87 17.69
N ALA A 301 15.58 3.79 18.01
CA ALA A 301 16.03 2.75 18.93
C ALA A 301 16.82 1.63 18.25
N ARG A 302 17.10 1.75 16.94
CA ARG A 302 17.76 0.70 16.18
C ARG A 302 19.16 0.45 16.75
N THR A 303 19.42 -0.81 17.09
CA THR A 303 20.71 -1.30 17.54
C THR A 303 21.17 -2.44 16.63
N SER A 304 22.48 -2.67 16.62
CA SER A 304 23.08 -3.81 15.92
C SER A 304 24.13 -4.48 16.80
N GLU A 305 24.03 -5.79 16.94
CA GLU A 305 24.99 -6.59 17.69
C GLU A 305 25.54 -7.72 16.83
N HIS A 306 26.86 -7.91 16.89
CA HIS A 306 27.55 -8.95 16.15
C HIS A 306 27.98 -10.08 17.08
N HIS A 307 27.71 -11.31 16.65
CA HIS A 307 27.95 -12.52 17.43
C HIS A 307 28.62 -13.59 16.58
N THR A 308 29.45 -14.40 17.22
CA THR A 308 30.13 -15.51 16.58
C THR A 308 29.95 -16.79 17.40
N ALA A 309 29.64 -17.89 16.75
CA ALA A 309 29.52 -19.21 17.35
C ALA A 309 30.18 -20.27 16.47
N ARG A 310 30.56 -21.39 17.09
CA ARG A 310 31.10 -22.57 16.40
C ARG A 310 30.45 -23.82 16.95
N TYR A 311 30.04 -24.72 16.06
CA TYR A 311 29.42 -25.99 16.41
C TYR A 311 30.22 -27.14 15.78
N SER A 312 30.43 -28.21 16.53
CA SER A 312 30.96 -29.46 15.99
C SER A 312 29.94 -30.09 15.03
N TRP A 313 30.40 -30.60 13.90
CA TRP A 313 29.57 -31.24 12.89
C TRP A 313 30.06 -32.65 12.61
N ASN A 314 29.14 -33.61 12.65
CA ASN A 314 29.38 -35.04 12.49
C ASN A 314 28.47 -35.60 11.39
N ASP A 315 28.60 -35.07 10.16
CA ASP A 315 27.85 -35.50 8.96
C ASP A 315 26.32 -35.35 9.00
N GLY A 316 25.75 -34.71 10.02
CA GLY A 316 24.32 -34.46 10.12
C GLY A 316 23.81 -33.29 9.26
N PRO A 317 22.49 -33.05 9.20
CA PRO A 317 21.93 -31.93 8.45
C PRO A 317 22.20 -30.58 9.13
N ILE A 318 22.43 -29.53 8.32
CA ILE A 318 22.52 -28.14 8.79
C ILE A 318 21.24 -27.42 8.40
N THR A 319 20.48 -26.97 9.39
CA THR A 319 19.22 -26.26 9.20
C THR A 319 19.31 -24.86 9.79
N LEU A 320 19.03 -23.84 8.99
CA LEU A 320 18.88 -22.46 9.44
C LEU A 320 17.48 -21.99 9.10
N THR A 321 16.72 -21.56 10.12
CA THR A 321 15.42 -20.93 9.95
C THR A 321 15.41 -19.57 10.64
N THR A 322 15.34 -18.50 9.84
CA THR A 322 15.18 -17.13 10.34
C THR A 322 13.85 -16.54 9.88
N SER A 323 13.26 -15.65 10.67
CA SER A 323 12.08 -14.89 10.26
C SER A 323 12.42 -13.78 9.27
N ALA A 324 13.60 -13.17 9.39
CA ALA A 324 14.03 -12.05 8.55
C ALA A 324 15.56 -11.93 8.58
N GLY A 325 16.14 -11.40 7.51
CA GLY A 325 17.59 -11.24 7.37
C GLY A 325 18.20 -12.19 6.36
N ASP A 326 19.36 -11.79 5.86
CA ASP A 326 20.06 -12.46 4.77
C ASP A 326 20.84 -13.68 5.28
N ILE A 327 21.00 -14.66 4.40
CA ILE A 327 21.79 -15.87 4.67
C ILE A 327 22.89 -15.96 3.62
N HIS A 328 24.14 -15.89 4.03
CA HIS A 328 25.29 -16.17 3.18
C HIS A 328 26.00 -17.43 3.64
N VAL A 329 26.16 -18.40 2.76
CA VAL A 329 26.84 -19.65 3.06
C VAL A 329 28.08 -19.77 2.18
N VAL A 330 29.22 -19.96 2.84
CA VAL A 330 30.50 -20.27 2.21
C VAL A 330 30.98 -21.63 2.68
N THR A 331 31.66 -22.35 1.79
CA THR A 331 32.31 -23.61 2.16
C THR A 331 33.57 -23.35 2.99
N GLY A 332 33.78 -24.13 4.04
CA GLY A 332 34.99 -24.07 4.88
C GLY A 332 35.38 -25.41 5.48
N ASP A 333 35.71 -25.41 6.77
CA ASP A 333 36.15 -26.59 7.54
C ASP A 333 35.14 -27.75 7.43
N ASP A 334 35.63 -28.97 7.22
CA ASP A 334 34.81 -30.17 7.05
C ASP A 334 34.29 -30.76 8.37
N THR A 335 34.66 -30.22 9.53
CA THR A 335 34.33 -30.77 10.87
C THR A 335 33.59 -29.79 11.78
N HIS A 336 33.55 -28.50 11.41
CA HIS A 336 32.92 -27.46 12.21
C HIS A 336 32.04 -26.55 11.35
N VAL A 337 30.94 -26.12 11.93
CA VAL A 337 30.09 -25.05 11.36
C VAL A 337 30.43 -23.75 12.08
N GLY A 338 31.05 -22.82 11.35
CA GLY A 338 31.25 -21.45 11.77
C GLY A 338 29.99 -20.63 11.53
N VAL A 339 29.52 -19.91 12.54
CA VAL A 339 28.32 -19.10 12.48
C VAL A 339 28.68 -17.69 12.92
N GLU A 340 28.60 -16.74 12.01
CA GLU A 340 28.64 -15.31 12.33
C GLU A 340 27.24 -14.75 12.07
N TYR A 341 26.71 -13.99 13.01
CA TYR A 341 25.42 -13.34 12.80
C TYR A 341 25.39 -11.93 13.37
N THR A 342 24.67 -11.06 12.67
CA THR A 342 24.44 -9.69 13.10
C THR A 342 22.95 -9.50 13.31
N GLU A 343 22.57 -9.22 14.56
CA GLU A 343 21.22 -8.91 14.94
C GLU A 343 20.97 -7.42 14.69
N HIS A 344 19.92 -7.09 13.96
CA HIS A 344 19.38 -5.74 13.85
C HIS A 344 18.01 -5.74 14.51
N TYR A 345 17.82 -4.91 15.52
CA TYR A 345 16.56 -4.83 16.25
C TYR A 345 16.42 -3.47 16.94
N ALA A 346 15.26 -3.21 17.55
CA ALA A 346 15.02 -1.98 18.29
C ALA A 346 14.63 -2.27 19.75
N LEU A 347 13.34 -2.22 20.07
CA LEU A 347 12.84 -2.40 21.45
C LEU A 347 12.76 -3.86 21.91
N ARG A 348 12.81 -4.82 20.98
CA ARG A 348 12.66 -6.25 21.28
C ARG A 348 13.84 -7.00 20.71
N THR A 349 14.55 -7.71 21.56
CA THR A 349 15.64 -8.58 21.13
C THR A 349 15.10 -9.78 20.35
N PRO A 350 15.77 -10.20 19.26
CA PRO A 350 15.42 -11.42 18.57
C PRO A 350 15.69 -12.63 19.48
N ALA A 351 14.86 -13.67 19.34
CA ALA A 351 15.13 -14.94 19.98
C ALA A 351 16.01 -15.79 19.04
N VAL A 352 17.32 -15.74 19.24
CA VAL A 352 18.31 -16.53 18.52
C VAL A 352 18.71 -17.75 19.36
N ALA A 353 18.66 -18.93 18.75
CA ALA A 353 19.10 -20.18 19.36
C ALA A 353 19.86 -21.02 18.32
N GLY A 354 20.95 -21.65 18.75
CA GLY A 354 21.70 -22.57 17.93
C GLY A 354 22.23 -23.73 18.75
N GLU A 355 22.02 -24.95 18.28
CA GLU A 355 22.42 -26.18 18.96
C GLU A 355 22.94 -27.24 17.98
N ALA A 356 23.84 -28.09 18.46
CA ALA A 356 24.19 -29.32 17.77
C ALA A 356 23.04 -30.31 17.95
N THR A 357 22.60 -30.94 16.85
CA THR A 357 21.50 -31.91 16.90
C THR A 357 22.02 -33.28 17.33
N ALA A 358 21.14 -34.11 17.90
CA ALA A 358 21.47 -35.48 18.30
C ALA A 358 21.98 -36.33 17.11
N ASP A 359 21.54 -36.01 15.90
CA ASP A 359 21.93 -36.68 14.65
C ASP A 359 23.27 -36.16 14.07
N GLY A 360 24.06 -35.42 14.85
CA GLY A 360 25.37 -34.89 14.42
C GLY A 360 25.30 -33.68 13.50
N GLY A 361 24.14 -33.02 13.41
CA GLY A 361 23.89 -31.82 12.61
C GLY A 361 23.92 -30.53 13.43
N VAL A 362 23.47 -29.44 12.83
CA VAL A 362 23.36 -28.12 13.48
C VAL A 362 22.01 -27.51 13.16
N ALA A 363 21.29 -27.08 14.17
CA ALA A 363 20.01 -26.38 14.03
C ALA A 363 20.15 -24.94 14.55
N LEU A 364 19.93 -23.98 13.67
CA LEU A 364 19.94 -22.55 13.95
C LEU A 364 18.53 -21.98 13.75
N THR A 365 18.05 -21.24 14.73
CA THR A 365 16.75 -20.58 14.67
C THR A 365 16.87 -19.12 15.11
N ALA A 366 16.31 -18.21 14.32
CA ALA A 366 16.13 -16.81 14.68
C ALA A 366 14.66 -16.45 14.53
N ARG A 367 14.06 -15.92 15.60
CA ARG A 367 12.67 -15.48 15.61
C ARG A 367 12.58 -14.03 16.05
N CYS A 368 12.12 -13.18 15.14
CA CYS A 368 11.63 -11.85 15.46
C CYS A 368 10.21 -11.98 16.01
N ARG A 369 10.02 -11.68 17.30
CA ARG A 369 8.71 -11.70 17.99
C ARG A 369 7.92 -10.39 17.80
N GLY A 370 8.23 -9.71 16.70
CA GLY A 370 7.67 -8.43 16.29
C GLY A 370 6.30 -8.55 15.65
N GLY A 371 5.53 -7.46 15.71
CA GLY A 371 4.37 -7.28 14.84
C GLY A 371 4.76 -6.68 13.50
N ILE A 372 3.79 -6.14 12.76
CA ILE A 372 3.92 -5.48 11.45
C ILE A 372 4.92 -4.28 11.46
N PHE A 373 5.50 -3.94 12.63
CA PHE A 373 6.30 -2.72 12.87
C PHE A 373 7.71 -3.00 13.41
N ASP A 374 8.14 -4.26 13.47
CA ASP A 374 9.44 -4.59 14.02
C ASP A 374 10.50 -4.61 12.92
N GLN A 375 11.49 -3.73 13.04
CA GLN A 375 12.64 -3.65 12.13
C GLN A 375 13.69 -4.71 12.49
N CYS A 376 13.22 -5.90 12.87
CA CYS A 376 14.05 -7.00 13.32
C CYS A 376 14.54 -7.83 12.13
N ALA A 377 15.85 -8.02 12.03
CA ALA A 377 16.49 -8.88 11.04
C ALA A 377 17.74 -9.50 11.63
N VAL A 378 18.02 -10.78 11.31
CA VAL A 378 19.24 -11.46 11.73
C VAL A 378 19.97 -11.94 10.49
N ASN A 379 21.08 -11.28 10.17
CA ASN A 379 21.92 -11.59 9.02
C ASN A 379 22.93 -12.66 9.40
N TYR A 380 23.00 -13.75 8.65
CA TYR A 380 23.89 -14.89 8.90
C TYR A 380 24.97 -15.01 7.83
N VAL A 381 26.20 -15.25 8.29
CA VAL A 381 27.30 -15.76 7.48
C VAL A 381 27.71 -17.11 8.05
N LEU A 382 27.43 -18.18 7.30
CA LEU A 382 27.74 -19.55 7.67
C LEU A 382 28.97 -20.04 6.92
N THR A 383 29.93 -20.56 7.65
CA THR A 383 31.04 -21.34 7.09
C THR A 383 30.74 -22.81 7.35
N VAL A 384 30.44 -23.57 6.30
CA VAL A 384 29.94 -24.95 6.41
C VAL A 384 30.83 -25.97 5.69
N PRO A 385 30.88 -27.22 6.17
CA PRO A 385 31.52 -28.36 5.50
C PRO A 385 31.02 -28.56 4.06
N ARG A 386 31.91 -28.93 3.14
CA ARG A 386 31.58 -29.01 1.69
C ARG A 386 30.49 -30.04 1.37
N GLY A 387 30.48 -31.16 2.09
CA GLY A 387 29.53 -32.26 1.88
C GLY A 387 28.18 -32.09 2.58
N ALA A 388 27.99 -31.00 3.34
CA ALA A 388 26.84 -30.89 4.23
C ALA A 388 25.50 -30.76 3.49
N ARG A 389 24.46 -31.37 4.06
CA ARG A 389 23.07 -31.16 3.62
C ARG A 389 22.54 -29.86 4.23
N LEU A 390 22.21 -28.88 3.40
CA LEU A 390 21.75 -27.57 3.83
C LEU A 390 20.23 -27.42 3.66
N THR A 391 19.56 -26.93 4.70
CA THR A 391 18.18 -26.45 4.66
C THR A 391 18.12 -25.02 5.17
N LEU A 392 17.94 -24.07 4.27
CA LEU A 392 17.96 -22.64 4.55
C LEU A 392 16.55 -22.06 4.36
N ARG A 393 16.03 -21.42 5.40
CA ARG A 393 14.71 -20.78 5.40
C ARG A 393 14.81 -19.37 5.96
N THR A 394 14.31 -18.39 5.20
CA THR A 394 14.15 -17.00 5.64
C THR A 394 12.76 -16.49 5.24
N GLY A 395 12.26 -15.47 5.94
CA GLY A 395 11.02 -14.78 5.57
C GLY A 395 11.23 -14.00 4.29
N ASP A 396 11.98 -12.89 4.33
CA ASP A 396 12.14 -12.01 3.16
C ASP A 396 13.61 -11.76 2.78
N GLY A 397 14.55 -12.41 3.47
CA GLY A 397 15.98 -12.22 3.22
C GLY A 397 16.49 -12.88 1.95
N SER A 398 17.58 -12.34 1.39
CA SER A 398 18.29 -12.95 0.27
C SER A 398 19.15 -14.13 0.77
N VAL A 399 19.27 -15.15 -0.06
CA VAL A 399 20.05 -16.35 0.26
C VAL A 399 21.15 -16.56 -0.77
N GLY A 400 22.40 -16.50 -0.33
CA GLY A 400 23.59 -16.81 -1.13
C GLY A 400 24.23 -18.11 -0.67
N VAL A 401 24.52 -19.03 -1.59
CA VAL A 401 25.24 -20.28 -1.30
C VAL A 401 26.37 -20.45 -2.31
N SER A 402 27.58 -20.72 -1.82
CA SER A 402 28.75 -20.99 -2.67
C SER A 402 29.45 -22.30 -2.29
N GLY A 403 29.96 -23.01 -3.30
CA GLY A 403 30.95 -24.08 -3.18
C GLY A 403 30.46 -25.43 -2.63
N GLN A 404 29.15 -25.63 -2.51
CA GLN A 404 28.56 -26.78 -1.82
C GLN A 404 28.50 -28.04 -2.68
N ALA A 405 28.99 -29.16 -2.17
CA ALA A 405 28.86 -30.48 -2.81
C ALA A 405 27.66 -31.29 -2.30
N GLY A 406 27.18 -31.01 -1.08
CA GLY A 406 25.99 -31.64 -0.53
C GLY A 406 24.66 -31.08 -1.10
N PRO A 407 23.52 -31.71 -0.80
CA PRO A 407 22.20 -31.22 -1.20
C PRO A 407 21.86 -29.87 -0.56
N VAL A 408 21.31 -28.94 -1.36
CA VAL A 408 20.94 -27.58 -0.91
C VAL A 408 19.44 -27.35 -1.12
N SER A 409 18.73 -27.03 -0.04
CA SER A 409 17.31 -26.67 -0.04
C SER A 409 17.14 -25.25 0.50
N ILE A 410 16.65 -24.34 -0.34
CA ILE A 410 16.49 -22.92 -0.03
C ILE A 410 15.01 -22.54 -0.18
N ARG A 411 14.48 -21.86 0.84
CA ARG A 411 13.18 -21.23 0.79
C ARG A 411 13.25 -19.81 1.36
N THR A 412 12.81 -18.85 0.57
CA THR A 412 12.57 -17.47 0.98
C THR A 412 11.16 -17.06 0.53
N GLY A 413 10.58 -16.06 1.17
CA GLY A 413 9.46 -15.27 0.65
C GLY A 413 10.02 -14.42 -0.48
N ASP A 414 10.37 -13.16 -0.25
CA ASP A 414 10.60 -12.24 -1.37
C ASP A 414 12.07 -12.00 -1.73
N GLY A 415 13.00 -12.62 -0.99
CA GLY A 415 14.43 -12.41 -1.18
C GLY A 415 14.99 -13.09 -2.43
N SER A 416 16.08 -12.54 -2.98
CA SER A 416 16.78 -13.14 -4.11
C SER A 416 17.60 -14.36 -3.69
N VAL A 417 17.68 -15.38 -4.55
CA VAL A 417 18.50 -16.58 -4.31
C VAL A 417 19.66 -16.61 -5.30
N ARG A 418 20.89 -16.71 -4.79
CA ARG A 418 22.11 -16.88 -5.59
C ARG A 418 22.84 -18.15 -5.19
N VAL A 419 23.06 -19.04 -6.14
CA VAL A 419 23.77 -20.31 -5.94
C VAL A 419 24.95 -20.39 -6.89
N ILE A 420 26.15 -20.63 -6.36
CA ILE A 420 27.40 -20.62 -7.13
C ILE A 420 28.19 -21.91 -6.85
N ASP A 421 28.68 -22.55 -7.92
CA ASP A 421 29.60 -23.69 -7.88
C ASP A 421 29.14 -24.84 -6.97
N THR A 422 27.92 -25.34 -7.23
CA THR A 422 27.32 -26.43 -6.45
C THR A 422 27.30 -27.76 -7.18
N ALA A 423 27.80 -28.82 -6.52
CA ALA A 423 27.81 -30.17 -7.10
C ALA A 423 26.61 -31.03 -6.70
N GLY A 424 26.02 -30.76 -5.54
CA GLY A 424 24.83 -31.47 -5.06
C GLY A 424 23.54 -30.97 -5.71
N PRO A 425 22.42 -31.69 -5.54
CA PRO A 425 21.12 -31.23 -6.02
C PRO A 425 20.67 -29.95 -5.31
N VAL A 426 20.09 -29.01 -6.06
CA VAL A 426 19.63 -27.71 -5.57
C VAL A 426 18.12 -27.59 -5.74
N THR A 427 17.42 -27.31 -4.64
CA THR A 427 16.01 -26.90 -4.66
C THR A 427 15.92 -25.49 -4.12
N ALA A 428 15.46 -24.54 -4.92
CA ALA A 428 15.34 -23.13 -4.53
C ALA A 428 13.93 -22.62 -4.79
N ARG A 429 13.33 -22.00 -3.78
CA ARG A 429 11.98 -21.43 -3.86
C ARG A 429 11.93 -20.02 -3.29
N THR A 430 11.29 -19.11 -4.03
CA THR A 430 10.99 -17.73 -3.62
C THR A 430 9.57 -17.34 -4.08
N GLY A 431 8.95 -16.38 -3.40
CA GLY A 431 7.75 -15.65 -3.81
C GLY A 431 8.08 -14.74 -4.98
N ASP A 432 8.70 -13.59 -4.74
CA ASP A 432 8.88 -12.59 -5.82
C ASP A 432 10.35 -12.40 -6.26
N GLY A 433 11.29 -12.97 -5.51
CA GLY A 433 12.72 -12.84 -5.76
C GLY A 433 13.20 -13.54 -7.03
N GLY A 434 14.29 -13.03 -7.61
CA GLY A 434 15.00 -13.72 -8.69
C GLY A 434 15.84 -14.89 -8.18
N ILE A 435 16.00 -15.93 -9.00
CA ILE A 435 16.92 -17.05 -8.73
C ILE A 435 18.04 -17.03 -9.77
N ALA A 436 19.28 -16.92 -9.31
CA ALA A 436 20.48 -17.01 -10.14
C ALA A 436 21.33 -18.21 -9.72
N VAL A 437 21.61 -19.10 -10.67
CA VAL A 437 22.47 -20.28 -10.46
C VAL A 437 23.63 -20.24 -11.44
N SER A 438 24.86 -20.38 -10.97
CA SER A 438 26.05 -20.44 -11.83
C SER A 438 26.93 -21.63 -11.48
N GLY A 439 27.40 -22.38 -12.47
CA GLY A 439 28.35 -23.47 -12.28
C GLY A 439 27.77 -24.69 -11.52
N ALA A 440 26.47 -24.95 -11.65
CA ALA A 440 25.85 -26.09 -10.97
C ALA A 440 25.98 -27.39 -11.79
N SER A 441 26.28 -28.50 -11.11
CA SER A 441 26.37 -29.84 -11.71
C SER A 441 25.36 -30.86 -11.18
N GLY A 442 24.72 -30.59 -10.04
CA GLY A 442 23.61 -31.38 -9.53
C GLY A 442 22.27 -31.04 -10.21
N SER A 443 21.23 -31.82 -9.95
CA SER A 443 19.88 -31.56 -10.48
C SER A 443 19.26 -30.29 -9.88
N LEU A 444 18.49 -29.54 -10.66
CA LEU A 444 17.89 -28.25 -10.26
C LEU A 444 16.35 -28.33 -10.18
N ASP A 445 15.74 -27.87 -9.08
CA ASP A 445 14.31 -27.52 -8.95
C ASP A 445 14.21 -26.05 -8.49
N LEU A 446 13.98 -25.14 -9.43
CA LEU A 446 13.99 -23.69 -9.20
C LEU A 446 12.59 -23.13 -9.42
N ARG A 447 12.04 -22.42 -8.42
CA ARG A 447 10.69 -21.87 -8.49
C ARG A 447 10.62 -20.47 -7.90
N THR A 448 10.02 -19.55 -8.65
CA THR A 448 9.62 -18.22 -8.19
C THR A 448 8.18 -17.95 -8.59
N GLY A 449 7.51 -17.04 -7.92
CA GLY A 449 6.30 -16.36 -8.40
C GLY A 449 6.73 -15.45 -9.54
N ASP A 450 7.19 -14.25 -9.27
CA ASP A 450 7.28 -13.23 -10.33
C ASP A 450 8.73 -12.93 -10.79
N GLY A 451 9.72 -13.51 -10.12
CA GLY A 451 11.14 -13.23 -10.37
C GLY A 451 11.71 -13.88 -11.63
N ARG A 452 12.79 -13.31 -12.17
CA ARG A 452 13.58 -13.96 -13.24
C ARG A 452 14.34 -15.17 -12.67
N ILE A 453 14.37 -16.28 -13.42
CA ILE A 453 15.28 -17.40 -13.16
C ILE A 453 16.38 -17.42 -14.22
N ALA A 454 17.64 -17.33 -13.77
CA ALA A 454 18.83 -17.37 -14.62
C ALA A 454 19.76 -18.51 -14.19
N GLY A 455 20.23 -19.30 -15.15
CA GLY A 455 21.19 -20.38 -14.97
C GLY A 455 22.32 -20.25 -15.99
N ASP A 456 23.57 -20.25 -15.54
CA ASP A 456 24.76 -20.09 -16.39
C ASP A 456 25.83 -21.14 -16.08
N GLY A 457 26.60 -21.56 -17.08
CA GLY A 457 27.63 -22.59 -16.93
C GLY A 457 27.10 -23.91 -16.36
N LEU A 458 25.88 -24.30 -16.73
CA LEU A 458 25.21 -25.44 -16.12
C LEU A 458 25.75 -26.76 -16.70
N THR A 459 26.13 -27.67 -15.82
CA THR A 459 26.45 -29.07 -16.17
C THR A 459 25.44 -30.06 -15.57
N SER A 460 24.37 -29.52 -14.98
CA SER A 460 23.26 -30.26 -14.38
C SER A 460 22.63 -31.26 -15.36
N PRO A 461 22.45 -32.54 -14.96
CA PRO A 461 21.79 -33.53 -15.81
C PRO A 461 20.30 -33.23 -16.00
N SER A 462 19.66 -32.59 -15.01
CA SER A 462 18.26 -32.21 -15.10
C SER A 462 17.95 -30.86 -14.46
N ALA A 463 16.97 -30.14 -15.03
CA ALA A 463 16.51 -28.86 -14.52
C ALA A 463 14.99 -28.69 -14.68
N THR A 464 14.29 -28.53 -13.56
CA THR A 464 12.88 -28.10 -13.52
C THR A 464 12.81 -26.67 -13.04
N VAL A 465 12.30 -25.77 -13.88
CA VAL A 465 12.32 -24.33 -13.65
C VAL A 465 10.93 -23.75 -13.88
N ARG A 466 10.40 -23.02 -12.89
CA ARG A 466 9.04 -22.44 -12.95
C ARG A 466 8.99 -21.00 -12.44
N THR A 467 8.27 -20.15 -13.16
CA THR A 467 7.90 -18.79 -12.74
C THR A 467 6.47 -18.47 -13.20
N GLY A 468 5.78 -17.60 -12.49
CA GLY A 468 4.55 -16.93 -12.92
C GLY A 468 4.86 -15.95 -14.04
N ASP A 469 5.52 -14.83 -13.75
CA ASP A 469 5.63 -13.74 -14.74
C ASP A 469 7.06 -13.51 -15.27
N GLY A 470 8.05 -14.05 -14.56
CA GLY A 470 9.46 -13.83 -14.85
C GLY A 470 9.96 -14.53 -16.12
N GLY A 471 11.06 -14.01 -16.67
CA GLY A 471 11.79 -14.70 -17.74
C GLY A 471 12.63 -15.87 -17.21
N ILE A 472 12.81 -16.90 -18.04
CA ILE A 472 13.73 -18.01 -17.77
C ILE A 472 14.88 -17.96 -18.78
N ALA A 473 16.12 -17.91 -18.29
CA ALA A 473 17.33 -18.01 -19.10
C ALA A 473 18.22 -19.12 -18.56
N LEU A 474 18.47 -20.18 -19.33
CA LEU A 474 19.33 -21.31 -18.94
C LEU A 474 20.41 -21.52 -19.99
N ALA A 475 21.68 -21.54 -19.59
CA ALA A 475 22.81 -21.86 -20.44
C ALA A 475 23.54 -23.09 -19.90
N PHE A 476 23.56 -24.16 -20.71
CA PHE A 476 24.19 -25.43 -20.39
C PHE A 476 25.52 -25.59 -21.13
N ASP A 477 26.57 -25.92 -20.38
CA ASP A 477 27.88 -26.29 -20.91
C ASP A 477 27.96 -27.78 -21.25
N THR A 478 27.22 -28.61 -20.50
CA THR A 478 27.07 -30.06 -20.76
C THR A 478 25.63 -30.37 -21.12
N ALA A 479 25.43 -31.23 -22.11
CA ALA A 479 24.10 -31.57 -22.60
C ALA A 479 23.25 -32.26 -21.51
N PRO A 480 22.12 -31.65 -21.08
CA PRO A 480 21.25 -32.23 -20.05
C PRO A 480 20.43 -33.40 -20.61
N SER A 481 19.99 -34.30 -19.73
CA SER A 481 19.06 -35.38 -20.07
C SER A 481 17.60 -34.94 -20.05
N ASP A 482 17.20 -34.07 -19.12
CA ASP A 482 15.83 -33.55 -19.02
C ASP A 482 15.79 -32.08 -18.56
N VAL A 483 15.15 -31.21 -19.35
CA VAL A 483 14.89 -29.82 -19.00
C VAL A 483 13.39 -29.54 -19.11
N SER A 484 12.81 -28.91 -18.09
CA SER A 484 11.43 -28.45 -18.08
C SER A 484 11.37 -27.01 -17.59
N ALA A 485 11.10 -26.06 -18.49
CA ALA A 485 10.96 -24.65 -18.18
C ALA A 485 9.51 -24.19 -18.41
N THR A 486 8.92 -23.52 -17.42
CA THR A 486 7.54 -23.03 -17.51
C THR A 486 7.44 -21.61 -16.96
N THR A 487 6.81 -20.72 -17.74
CA THR A 487 6.47 -19.34 -17.35
C THR A 487 5.05 -19.03 -17.80
N GLY A 488 4.35 -18.15 -17.09
CA GLY A 488 3.09 -17.54 -17.51
C GLY A 488 3.35 -16.52 -18.60
N ASP A 489 3.99 -15.40 -18.28
CA ASP A 489 4.08 -14.27 -19.22
C ASP A 489 5.49 -14.05 -19.79
N GLY A 490 6.51 -14.59 -19.12
CA GLY A 490 7.91 -14.34 -19.46
C GLY A 490 8.43 -15.08 -20.70
N GLY A 491 9.55 -14.61 -21.24
CA GLY A 491 10.28 -15.34 -22.29
C GLY A 491 11.13 -16.48 -21.73
N ILE A 492 11.27 -17.56 -22.49
CA ILE A 492 12.17 -18.68 -22.18
C ILE A 492 13.33 -18.70 -23.17
N THR A 493 14.57 -18.63 -22.68
CA THR A 493 15.77 -18.84 -23.48
C THR A 493 16.56 -20.00 -22.90
N ILE A 494 16.74 -21.06 -23.69
CA ILE A 494 17.54 -22.23 -23.32
C ILE A 494 18.68 -22.38 -24.34
N THR A 495 19.91 -22.33 -23.85
CA THR A 495 21.12 -22.51 -24.66
C THR A 495 21.72 -23.87 -24.35
N LEU A 496 21.90 -24.72 -25.36
CA LEU A 496 22.34 -26.11 -25.22
C LEU A 496 23.60 -26.37 -26.05
N PRO A 497 24.45 -27.33 -25.67
CA PRO A 497 25.55 -27.77 -26.51
C PRO A 497 25.09 -28.31 -27.87
N GLY A 498 25.87 -28.05 -28.92
CA GLY A 498 25.54 -28.40 -30.31
C GLY A 498 25.62 -29.89 -30.67
N ASP A 499 26.02 -30.76 -29.73
CA ASP A 499 26.17 -32.23 -29.89
C ASP A 499 24.82 -32.99 -29.82
N GLY A 500 23.73 -32.37 -30.29
CA GLY A 500 22.40 -32.99 -30.35
C GLY A 500 22.35 -34.30 -31.17
N PRO A 501 21.18 -34.96 -31.29
CA PRO A 501 19.86 -34.32 -31.27
C PRO A 501 19.16 -34.28 -29.91
N TYR A 502 18.21 -33.34 -29.76
CA TYR A 502 17.33 -33.18 -28.60
C TYR A 502 15.86 -33.40 -28.99
N ARG A 503 15.06 -33.93 -28.06
CA ARG A 503 13.60 -33.99 -28.17
C ARG A 503 13.04 -32.70 -27.57
N VAL A 504 12.72 -31.73 -28.42
CA VAL A 504 12.25 -30.39 -28.01
C VAL A 504 10.74 -30.30 -28.17
N ASP A 505 10.06 -29.92 -27.08
CA ASP A 505 8.64 -29.57 -27.03
C ASP A 505 8.53 -28.14 -26.51
N ALA A 506 8.26 -27.20 -27.42
CA ALA A 506 8.23 -25.77 -27.13
C ALA A 506 6.86 -25.21 -27.54
N THR A 507 6.09 -24.73 -26.56
CA THR A 507 4.72 -24.25 -26.75
C THR A 507 4.53 -22.87 -26.16
N THR A 508 3.92 -21.98 -26.93
CA THR A 508 3.53 -20.63 -26.49
C THR A 508 2.09 -20.34 -26.92
N GLY A 509 1.34 -19.57 -26.13
CA GLY A 509 0.01 -19.08 -26.49
C GLY A 509 0.11 -17.98 -27.54
N ASP A 510 0.63 -16.81 -27.15
CA ASP A 510 0.68 -15.61 -28.01
C ASP A 510 2.10 -15.29 -28.54
N GLY A 511 3.12 -15.96 -28.01
CA GLY A 511 4.52 -15.71 -28.34
C GLY A 511 5.00 -16.38 -29.64
N ARG A 512 6.32 -16.32 -29.88
CA ARG A 512 6.98 -17.03 -30.98
C ARG A 512 7.91 -18.12 -30.44
N THR A 513 7.99 -19.24 -31.14
CA THR A 513 8.96 -20.30 -30.86
C THR A 513 10.09 -20.28 -31.90
N ARG A 514 11.34 -20.36 -31.43
CA ARG A 514 12.53 -20.48 -32.27
C ARG A 514 13.43 -21.59 -31.74
N VAL A 515 13.47 -22.71 -32.45
CA VAL A 515 14.34 -23.86 -32.12
C VAL A 515 15.38 -24.00 -33.22
N THR A 516 16.67 -23.93 -32.85
CA THR A 516 17.81 -23.97 -33.80
C THR A 516 18.84 -25.04 -33.48
N VAL A 517 18.65 -25.79 -32.39
CA VAL A 517 19.46 -26.98 -32.07
C VAL A 517 19.04 -28.18 -32.94
N PRO A 518 19.91 -29.18 -33.16
CA PRO A 518 19.52 -30.42 -33.83
C PRO A 518 18.42 -31.16 -33.03
N THR A 519 17.34 -31.60 -33.70
CA THR A 519 16.20 -32.27 -33.05
C THR A 519 15.87 -33.63 -33.65
N ALA A 520 15.38 -34.55 -32.81
CA ALA A 520 14.81 -35.83 -33.24
C ALA A 520 13.72 -36.29 -32.26
N PRO A 521 12.55 -36.78 -32.73
CA PRO A 521 11.48 -37.24 -31.84
C PRO A 521 11.87 -38.40 -30.92
N SER A 522 12.82 -39.24 -31.35
CA SER A 522 13.38 -40.37 -30.60
C SER A 522 14.62 -40.02 -29.77
N ALA A 523 15.03 -38.74 -29.73
CA ALA A 523 16.21 -38.35 -28.97
C ALA A 523 16.00 -38.63 -27.46
N PRO A 524 17.00 -39.19 -26.77
CA PRO A 524 16.90 -39.52 -25.35
C PRO A 524 16.91 -38.28 -24.44
N ARG A 525 17.49 -37.17 -24.91
CA ARG A 525 17.58 -35.90 -24.18
C ARG A 525 16.33 -35.06 -24.44
N THR A 526 15.55 -34.75 -23.41
CA THR A 526 14.27 -34.04 -23.55
C THR A 526 14.34 -32.60 -23.06
N VAL A 527 13.73 -31.68 -23.80
CA VAL A 527 13.61 -30.26 -23.47
C VAL A 527 12.16 -29.84 -23.64
N ARG A 528 11.48 -29.50 -22.54
CA ARG A 528 10.13 -28.95 -22.51
C ARG A 528 10.18 -27.48 -22.12
N ALA A 529 9.60 -26.61 -22.94
CA ALA A 529 9.50 -25.18 -22.68
C ALA A 529 8.06 -24.72 -22.93
N HIS A 530 7.44 -24.11 -21.92
CA HIS A 530 6.07 -23.60 -22.01
C HIS A 530 5.98 -22.16 -21.52
N SER A 531 5.39 -21.28 -22.32
CA SER A 531 5.11 -19.89 -21.98
C SER A 531 3.66 -19.58 -22.34
N GLY A 532 2.93 -18.80 -21.55
CA GLY A 532 1.64 -18.25 -21.95
C GLY A 532 1.82 -17.26 -23.10
N ASP A 533 2.57 -16.17 -22.87
CA ASP A 533 2.61 -15.04 -23.81
C ASP A 533 4.01 -14.74 -24.37
N GLY A 534 5.06 -15.26 -23.72
CA GLY A 534 6.44 -14.94 -24.02
C GLY A 534 7.07 -15.73 -25.17
N THR A 535 8.14 -15.18 -25.75
CA THR A 535 8.92 -15.85 -26.79
C THR A 535 9.78 -16.96 -26.21
N ILE A 536 9.78 -18.12 -26.86
CA ILE A 536 10.63 -19.27 -26.51
C ILE A 536 11.75 -19.41 -27.54
N THR A 537 13.00 -19.38 -27.09
CA THR A 537 14.18 -19.61 -27.91
C THR A 537 14.99 -20.78 -27.35
N VAL A 538 15.23 -21.80 -28.18
CA VAL A 538 16.14 -22.91 -27.89
C VAL A 538 17.26 -22.88 -28.93
N ALA A 539 18.47 -22.54 -28.49
CA ALA A 539 19.60 -22.26 -29.38
C ALA A 539 20.88 -23.01 -28.98
N PRO A 540 21.79 -23.28 -29.92
CA PRO A 540 23.09 -23.85 -29.59
C PRO A 540 23.95 -22.83 -28.83
N THR A 541 24.82 -23.30 -27.94
CA THR A 541 25.88 -22.48 -27.34
C THR A 541 26.79 -21.96 -28.45
N ARG A 542 27.04 -20.64 -28.45
CA ARG A 542 28.04 -20.06 -29.34
C ARG A 542 29.41 -20.45 -28.78
N ARG A 543 30.13 -21.32 -29.50
CA ARG A 543 31.53 -21.62 -29.18
C ARG A 543 32.44 -20.47 -29.50
#